data_AF-A0A8T5FIB2-F1
#
_entry.id   AF-A0A8T5FIB2-F1
#
_cell.length_a   1.000
_cell.length_b   1.000
_cell.length_c   1.000
_cell.angle_alpha   90.00
_cell.angle_beta   90.00
_cell.angle_gamma   90.00
#
_symmetry.space_group_name_H-M   'P 1'
#
loop_
_entity.id
_entity.type
_entity.pdbx_description
1 polymer ?
#
loop_
_entity_poly.entity_id
_entity_poly.type
_entity_poly.pdbx_seq_one_letter_code
_entity_poly.pdbx_strand_id
1 'polypeptide(L)'
;MKSKKGSVIIGIVIIVLVVLLSVTSYYLFFAKTTCTDSDKGKDYMVKGTAYGLLPRSDEEFEIYVDECLTKNADGDNLKETFCNEDKRVEFEFYKCPRGCTDGACRLNEKVSCVDSDGGKNYEMQGSIIDDIHEMYPSDYCISAKTIEEAKLVGGHDVEESPILAERYCRNDINYDPNGNGNHKTEFYECPGICRHGECVPS
;
A
#
# COMPACT_ATOMS: atom_id res chain seq x y z
N MET A 1 -7.00 53.45 62.72
CA MET A 1 -7.58 52.94 61.44
C MET A 1 -6.58 51.99 60.80
N LYS A 2 -6.80 50.66 60.85
CA LYS A 2 -5.91 49.69 60.20
C LYS A 2 -5.97 49.88 58.67
N SER A 3 -4.81 49.95 58.03
CA SER A 3 -4.64 50.24 56.59
C SER A 3 -5.30 49.17 55.72
N LYS A 4 -6.51 49.45 55.21
CA LYS A 4 -7.22 48.57 54.25
C LYS A 4 -6.42 48.36 52.94
N LYS A 5 -5.51 49.27 52.60
CA LYS A 5 -4.67 49.19 51.40
C LYS A 5 -3.65 48.04 51.47
N GLY A 6 -3.13 47.74 52.65
CA GLY A 6 -2.18 46.63 52.85
C GLY A 6 -2.83 45.26 52.62
N SER A 7 -4.04 45.03 53.13
CA SER A 7 -4.76 43.77 52.90
C SER A 7 -5.14 43.52 51.45
N VAL A 8 -5.46 44.57 50.67
CA VAL A 8 -5.80 44.43 49.25
C VAL A 8 -4.57 44.04 48.42
N ILE A 9 -3.41 44.66 48.67
CA ILE A 9 -2.17 44.33 47.96
C ILE A 9 -1.73 42.90 48.28
N ILE A 10 -1.80 42.50 49.55
CA ILE A 10 -1.49 41.12 49.97
C ILE A 10 -2.42 40.13 49.26
N GLY A 11 -3.72 40.43 49.15
CA GLY A 11 -4.68 39.60 48.41
C GLY A 11 -4.34 39.46 46.92
N ILE A 12 -3.99 40.54 46.24
CA ILE A 12 -3.60 40.51 44.81
C ILE A 12 -2.32 39.70 44.61
N VAL A 13 -1.31 39.88 45.48
CA VAL A 13 -0.06 39.13 45.41
C VAL A 13 -0.29 37.63 45.59
N ILE A 14 -1.14 37.23 46.53
CA ILE A 14 -1.48 35.82 46.74
C ILE A 14 -2.18 35.23 45.51
N ILE A 15 -3.13 35.96 44.90
CA ILE A 15 -3.81 35.49 43.69
C ILE A 15 -2.83 35.31 42.53
N VAL A 16 -1.92 36.26 42.32
CA VAL A 16 -0.90 36.17 41.26
C VAL A 16 0.03 34.97 41.50
N LEU A 17 0.45 34.73 42.74
CA LEU A 17 1.29 33.58 43.08
C LEU A 17 0.56 32.24 42.86
N VAL A 18 -0.73 32.15 43.21
CA VAL A 18 -1.54 30.94 42.97
C VAL A 18 -1.70 30.68 41.47
N VAL A 19 -1.95 31.71 40.67
CA VAL A 19 -2.06 31.60 39.22
C VAL A 19 -0.72 31.19 38.59
N LEU A 20 0.39 31.77 39.04
CA LEU A 20 1.72 31.39 38.55
C LEU A 20 2.03 29.93 38.88
N LEU A 21 1.76 29.49 40.11
CA LEU A 21 1.99 28.11 40.54
C LEU A 21 1.11 27.10 39.78
N SER A 22 -0.14 27.44 39.50
CA SER A 22 -1.04 26.55 38.73
C SER A 22 -0.63 26.47 37.26
N VAL A 23 -0.24 27.59 36.65
CA VAL A 23 0.26 27.63 35.27
C VAL A 23 1.56 26.83 35.16
N THR A 24 2.53 27.02 36.07
CA THR A 24 3.78 26.25 36.04
C THR A 24 3.55 24.76 36.26
N SER A 25 2.62 24.40 37.16
CA SER A 25 2.26 22.99 37.40
C SER A 25 1.61 22.35 36.17
N TYR A 26 0.75 23.11 35.47
CA TYR A 26 0.14 22.67 34.21
C TYR A 26 1.17 22.45 33.11
N TYR A 27 2.13 23.38 32.94
CA TYR A 27 3.22 23.23 31.97
C TYR A 27 4.14 22.06 32.30
N LEU A 28 4.45 21.82 33.58
CA LEU A 28 5.23 20.67 34.02
C LEU A 28 4.51 19.33 33.79
N PHE A 29 3.18 19.33 33.87
CA PHE A 29 2.37 18.15 33.56
C PHE A 29 2.32 17.88 32.05
N PHE A 30 2.16 18.92 31.22
CA PHE A 30 2.05 18.79 29.78
C PHE A 30 3.37 18.39 29.09
N ALA A 31 4.51 18.70 29.70
CA ALA A 31 5.82 18.36 29.15
C ALA A 31 6.23 16.88 29.33
N LYS A 32 5.45 16.06 30.06
CA LYS A 32 5.85 14.68 30.45
C LYS A 32 5.38 13.58 29.47
N THR A 33 4.68 13.92 28.39
CA THR A 33 4.10 12.90 27.47
C THR A 33 4.51 13.19 26.03
N THR A 34 5.74 12.85 25.68
CA THR A 34 6.33 13.19 24.38
C THR A 34 6.67 11.94 23.58
N CYS A 35 5.66 11.25 23.04
CA CYS A 35 5.93 10.30 21.97
C CYS A 35 6.12 11.05 20.64
N THR A 36 7.16 10.69 19.88
CA THR A 36 7.40 11.17 18.51
C THR A 36 7.49 10.01 17.55
N ASP A 37 6.91 10.18 16.36
CA ASP A 37 6.78 9.16 15.34
C ASP A 37 7.29 9.67 13.99
N SER A 38 8.16 8.92 13.31
CA SER A 38 8.82 9.38 12.09
C SER A 38 7.94 9.33 10.84
N ASP A 39 6.93 8.47 10.81
CA ASP A 39 6.02 8.29 9.68
C ASP A 39 4.62 8.90 9.92
N LYS A 40 4.40 9.45 11.12
CA LYS A 40 3.20 10.15 11.57
C LYS A 40 2.01 9.22 11.87
N GLY A 41 2.29 8.02 12.37
CA GLY A 41 1.29 7.18 13.01
C GLY A 41 1.38 5.76 12.50
N LYS A 42 0.28 5.28 11.92
CA LYS A 42 0.21 3.93 11.34
C LYS A 42 0.39 4.04 9.83
N ASP A 43 1.63 4.21 9.36
CA ASP A 43 1.96 4.21 7.93
C ASP A 43 2.74 2.95 7.55
N TYR A 44 1.99 1.85 7.37
CA TYR A 44 2.54 0.55 7.02
C TYR A 44 3.40 0.51 5.74
N MET A 45 3.39 1.57 4.91
CA MET A 45 4.14 1.63 3.65
C MET A 45 5.50 2.30 3.79
N VAL A 46 5.75 2.97 4.91
CA VAL A 46 7.00 3.68 5.19
C VAL A 46 7.58 3.10 6.46
N LYS A 47 8.88 2.78 6.47
CA LYS A 47 9.51 2.32 7.69
C LYS A 47 9.50 3.43 8.74
N GLY A 48 8.79 3.20 9.83
CA GLY A 48 8.64 4.09 10.97
C GLY A 48 9.62 3.84 12.10
N THR A 49 9.63 4.79 13.01
CA THR A 49 10.37 4.76 14.28
C THR A 49 9.63 5.63 15.28
N ALA A 50 9.16 5.01 16.36
CA ALA A 50 8.53 5.67 17.48
C ALA A 50 9.50 5.81 18.65
N TYR A 51 9.63 7.02 19.18
CA TYR A 51 10.41 7.30 20.39
C TYR A 51 9.48 7.78 21.49
N GLY A 52 9.45 7.09 22.63
CA GLY A 52 8.51 7.39 23.70
C GLY A 52 8.49 6.34 24.82
N LEU A 53 7.53 6.50 25.72
CA LEU A 53 7.23 5.53 26.77
C LEU A 53 6.13 4.57 26.30
N LEU A 54 6.18 3.30 26.69
CA LEU A 54 5.07 2.36 26.49
C LEU A 54 3.84 2.72 27.36
N PRO A 55 2.63 2.19 27.06
CA PRO A 55 1.39 2.60 27.74
C PRO A 55 1.29 2.20 29.22
N ARG A 56 2.29 1.45 29.73
CA ARG A 56 2.37 0.96 31.12
C ARG A 56 3.79 1.00 31.70
N SER A 57 4.72 1.67 31.02
CA SER A 57 6.10 1.86 31.52
C SER A 57 6.30 3.35 31.78
N ASP A 58 6.83 3.67 32.96
CA ASP A 58 7.27 5.02 33.33
C ASP A 58 8.78 5.05 33.62
N GLU A 59 9.52 4.03 33.17
CA GLU A 59 10.93 3.85 33.52
C GLU A 59 11.86 4.70 32.65
N GLU A 60 11.84 4.50 31.33
CA GLU A 60 12.72 5.23 30.40
C GLU A 60 12.12 5.31 29.00
N PHE A 61 12.46 6.39 28.29
CA PHE A 61 12.12 6.57 26.88
C PHE A 61 12.96 5.62 26.03
N GLU A 62 12.31 4.89 25.14
CA GLU A 62 12.96 3.95 24.24
C GLU A 62 12.64 4.28 22.78
N ILE A 63 13.46 3.75 21.88
CA ILE A 63 13.27 3.80 20.44
C ILE A 63 12.73 2.44 20.00
N TYR A 64 11.59 2.46 19.31
CA TYR A 64 10.98 1.32 18.67
C TYR A 64 10.93 1.55 17.17
N VAL A 65 11.22 0.52 16.40
CA VAL A 65 11.32 0.57 14.94
C VAL A 65 10.37 -0.45 14.37
N ASP A 66 9.76 -0.11 13.25
CA ASP A 66 8.94 -1.06 12.50
C ASP A 66 9.78 -2.20 11.99
N GLU A 67 9.25 -3.42 12.13
CA GLU A 67 10.01 -4.61 11.79
C GLU A 67 9.17 -5.65 11.07
N CYS A 68 9.80 -6.28 10.09
CA CYS A 68 9.25 -7.45 9.45
C CYS A 68 9.44 -8.67 10.33
N LEU A 69 8.35 -9.38 10.58
CA LEU A 69 8.33 -10.59 11.39
C LEU A 69 8.24 -11.82 10.50
N THR A 70 8.80 -12.94 10.99
CA THR A 70 8.38 -14.26 10.50
C THR A 70 6.89 -14.42 10.78
N LYS A 71 6.10 -14.71 9.73
CA LYS A 71 4.62 -14.75 9.79
C LYS A 71 4.10 -15.36 11.09
N ASN A 72 3.21 -14.66 11.78
CA ASN A 72 2.52 -15.17 12.96
C ASN A 72 1.37 -16.14 12.55
N ALA A 73 0.63 -16.66 13.54
CA ALA A 73 -0.48 -17.59 13.30
C ALA A 73 -1.61 -16.99 12.44
N ASP A 74 -1.78 -15.67 12.47
CA ASP A 74 -2.79 -14.91 11.71
C ASP A 74 -2.28 -14.50 10.32
N GLY A 75 -0.99 -14.75 10.05
CA GLY A 75 -0.31 -14.43 8.81
C GLY A 75 0.21 -13.00 8.73
N ASP A 76 0.16 -12.24 9.83
CA ASP A 76 0.77 -10.92 9.94
C ASP A 76 2.28 -11.03 9.88
N ASN A 77 2.91 -10.03 9.28
CA ASN A 77 4.33 -10.05 8.98
C ASN A 77 5.00 -8.67 9.14
N LEU A 78 4.27 -7.66 9.61
CA LEU A 78 4.79 -6.36 10.00
C LEU A 78 4.35 -6.08 11.45
N LYS A 79 5.29 -5.63 12.27
CA LYS A 79 5.02 -4.97 13.55
C LYS A 79 5.19 -3.47 13.35
N GLU A 80 4.08 -2.77 13.29
CA GLU A 80 4.01 -1.31 13.24
C GLU A 80 4.22 -0.73 14.64
N THR A 81 5.02 0.33 14.74
CA THR A 81 5.32 1.03 15.99
C THR A 81 4.93 2.50 15.85
N PHE A 82 4.00 2.98 16.68
CA PHE A 82 3.41 4.30 16.47
C PHE A 82 3.12 5.03 17.78
N CYS A 83 2.89 6.34 17.70
CA CYS A 83 2.45 7.14 18.84
C CYS A 83 0.92 7.19 18.97
N ASN A 84 0.39 6.74 20.11
CA ASN A 84 -1.05 6.74 20.38
C ASN A 84 -1.58 8.10 20.91
N GLU A 85 -2.89 8.15 21.19
CA GLU A 85 -3.58 9.37 21.65
C GLU A 85 -3.03 9.89 22.99
N ASP A 86 -2.64 8.97 23.87
CA ASP A 86 -2.02 9.27 25.17
C ASP A 86 -0.54 9.66 25.05
N LYS A 87 -0.02 9.84 23.83
CA LYS A 87 1.39 10.17 23.55
C LYS A 87 2.35 9.15 24.16
N ARG A 88 1.98 7.87 24.03
CA ARG A 88 2.79 6.69 24.35
C ARG A 88 3.04 5.88 23.09
N VAL A 89 4.14 5.14 23.06
CA VAL A 89 4.42 4.19 21.97
C VAL A 89 3.46 3.01 22.10
N GLU A 90 2.89 2.57 20.98
CA GLU A 90 2.03 1.41 20.88
C GLU A 90 2.41 0.59 19.65
N PHE A 91 1.95 -0.67 19.60
CA PHE A 91 2.27 -1.60 18.53
C PHE A 91 1.01 -2.17 17.89
N GLU A 92 1.07 -2.40 16.59
CA GLU A 92 0.06 -3.14 15.84
C GLU A 92 0.73 -4.20 14.96
N PHE A 93 0.11 -5.37 14.85
CA PHE A 93 0.53 -6.39 13.91
C PHE A 93 -0.32 -6.26 12.65
N TYR A 94 0.34 -6.12 11.52
CA TYR A 94 -0.32 -5.93 10.23
C TYR A 94 0.15 -6.97 9.22
N LYS A 95 -0.80 -7.44 8.41
CA LYS A 95 -0.55 -8.36 7.30
C LYS A 95 -0.29 -7.59 6.02
N CYS A 96 0.99 -7.43 5.68
CA CYS A 96 1.38 -6.84 4.40
C CYS A 96 0.91 -7.70 3.22
N PRO A 97 0.15 -7.12 2.26
CA PRO A 97 -0.43 -7.87 1.14
C PRO A 97 0.58 -8.66 0.30
N ARG A 98 1.79 -8.12 0.08
CA ARG A 98 2.85 -8.74 -0.73
C ARG A 98 4.12 -9.08 0.05
N GLY A 99 3.99 -9.16 1.37
CA GLY A 99 5.13 -9.32 2.26
C GLY A 99 5.66 -8.00 2.81
N CYS A 100 6.38 -8.12 3.90
CA CYS A 100 7.11 -7.03 4.53
C CYS A 100 8.57 -7.08 4.07
N THR A 101 9.19 -5.93 3.82
CA THR A 101 10.63 -5.80 3.58
C THR A 101 11.15 -4.54 4.26
N ASP A 102 12.24 -4.67 5.01
CA ASP A 102 12.89 -3.58 5.75
C ASP A 102 11.96 -2.75 6.65
N GLY A 103 11.03 -3.40 7.35
CA GLY A 103 10.11 -2.74 8.28
C GLY A 103 8.98 -1.97 7.60
N ALA A 104 8.73 -2.20 6.31
CA ALA A 104 7.58 -1.64 5.60
C ALA A 104 6.91 -2.71 4.75
N CYS A 105 5.61 -2.56 4.52
CA CYS A 105 4.93 -3.34 3.51
C CYS A 105 5.45 -2.98 2.13
N ARG A 106 5.65 -4.01 1.31
CA ARG A 106 5.85 -3.80 -0.11
C ARG A 106 4.58 -3.19 -0.68
N LEU A 107 4.71 -1.97 -1.20
CA LEU A 107 3.63 -1.30 -1.90
C LEU A 107 3.07 -2.24 -2.97
N ASN A 108 1.77 -2.12 -3.19
CA ASN A 108 1.25 -2.30 -4.53
C ASN A 108 1.83 -1.14 -5.36
N GLU A 109 3.12 -1.20 -5.70
CA GLU A 109 3.52 -0.56 -6.95
C GLU A 109 2.59 -1.19 -7.97
N LYS A 110 1.71 -0.34 -8.50
CA LYS A 110 0.70 -0.65 -9.48
C LYS A 110 1.37 -1.62 -10.43
N VAL A 111 0.99 -2.89 -10.39
CA VAL A 111 1.67 -3.90 -11.19
C VAL A 111 1.62 -3.39 -12.61
N SER A 112 2.79 -3.03 -13.13
CA SER A 112 2.86 -2.31 -14.37
C SER A 112 2.66 -3.36 -15.44
N CYS A 113 1.40 -3.55 -15.81
CA CYS A 113 1.08 -4.23 -17.04
C CYS A 113 1.37 -3.22 -18.15
N VAL A 114 2.43 -3.48 -18.90
CA VAL A 114 2.78 -2.72 -20.10
C VAL A 114 2.36 -3.53 -21.30
N ASP A 115 1.58 -2.89 -22.15
CA ASP A 115 1.09 -3.44 -23.40
C ASP A 115 1.86 -2.84 -24.57
N SER A 116 2.51 -3.66 -25.39
CA SER A 116 3.42 -3.14 -26.42
C SER A 116 2.71 -2.53 -27.63
N ASP A 117 1.43 -2.82 -27.84
CA ASP A 117 0.60 -2.31 -28.94
C ASP A 117 -0.42 -1.24 -28.51
N GLY A 118 -0.45 -0.91 -27.20
CA GLY A 118 -1.31 0.11 -26.63
C GLY A 118 -2.68 -0.37 -26.12
N GLY A 119 -2.90 -1.67 -25.93
CA GLY A 119 -4.13 -2.19 -25.34
C GLY A 119 -4.80 -3.18 -26.28
N LYS A 120 -6.08 -2.96 -26.61
CA LYS A 120 -6.74 -3.79 -27.62
C LYS A 120 -6.34 -3.30 -29.02
N ASN A 121 -5.50 -4.03 -29.73
CA ASN A 121 -5.03 -3.70 -31.06
C ASN A 121 -4.83 -4.93 -31.95
N TYR A 122 -5.89 -5.28 -32.68
CA TYR A 122 -5.89 -6.45 -33.57
C TYR A 122 -4.98 -6.33 -34.81
N GLU A 123 -4.45 -5.14 -35.12
CA GLU A 123 -3.70 -4.87 -36.36
C GLU A 123 -2.18 -4.86 -36.15
N MET A 124 -1.71 -5.04 -34.92
CA MET A 124 -0.30 -5.02 -34.57
C MET A 124 -0.04 -6.08 -33.51
N GLN A 125 0.94 -6.95 -33.72
CA GLN A 125 1.27 -7.94 -32.70
C GLN A 125 1.75 -7.26 -31.40
N GLY A 126 0.99 -7.45 -30.33
CA GLY A 126 1.26 -7.00 -28.98
C GLY A 126 1.93 -8.06 -28.10
N SER A 127 2.40 -7.61 -26.94
CA SER A 127 3.01 -8.43 -25.89
C SER A 127 2.83 -7.72 -24.55
N ILE A 128 2.72 -8.54 -23.49
CA ILE A 128 2.49 -8.04 -22.15
C ILE A 128 3.71 -8.25 -21.28
N ILE A 129 4.16 -7.17 -20.65
CA ILE A 129 5.18 -7.19 -19.61
C ILE A 129 4.47 -6.96 -18.28
N ASP A 130 4.67 -7.86 -17.32
CA ASP A 130 4.17 -7.74 -15.95
C ASP A 130 5.35 -7.92 -14.98
N ASP A 131 5.50 -7.05 -13.99
CA ASP A 131 6.57 -7.07 -12.98
C ASP A 131 6.71 -8.40 -12.20
N ILE A 132 5.68 -9.27 -12.19
CA ILE A 132 5.74 -10.59 -11.56
C ILE A 132 6.28 -11.72 -12.45
N HIS A 133 6.23 -11.58 -13.77
CA HIS A 133 6.63 -12.63 -14.70
C HIS A 133 7.34 -11.99 -15.87
N GLU A 134 8.65 -12.28 -16.00
CA GLU A 134 9.46 -11.90 -17.14
C GLU A 134 8.77 -12.35 -18.45
N MET A 135 8.11 -11.39 -19.12
CA MET A 135 7.49 -11.45 -20.46
C MET A 135 6.43 -12.55 -20.70
N TYR A 136 5.16 -12.15 -20.85
CA TYR A 136 4.10 -13.06 -21.28
C TYR A 136 4.06 -13.23 -22.81
N PRO A 137 3.50 -14.35 -23.31
CA PRO A 137 3.42 -14.60 -24.74
C PRO A 137 2.57 -13.53 -25.44
N SER A 138 3.09 -13.09 -26.58
CA SER A 138 2.49 -12.14 -27.51
C SER A 138 1.09 -12.54 -27.96
N ASP A 139 0.41 -11.63 -28.63
CA ASP A 139 -0.74 -11.98 -29.46
C ASP A 139 -0.37 -13.11 -30.41
N TYR A 140 -1.34 -13.99 -30.62
CA TYR A 140 -1.12 -15.23 -31.34
C TYR A 140 -2.36 -15.66 -32.10
N CYS A 141 -2.14 -16.40 -33.17
CA CYS A 141 -3.23 -16.98 -33.92
C CYS A 141 -3.61 -18.30 -33.29
N ILE A 142 -4.90 -18.54 -33.06
CA ILE A 142 -5.37 -19.78 -32.41
C ILE A 142 -5.86 -20.75 -33.46
N SER A 143 -5.52 -22.05 -33.36
CA SER A 143 -6.02 -23.09 -34.25
C SER A 143 -7.53 -23.36 -34.08
N ALA A 144 -8.36 -22.42 -34.50
CA ALA A 144 -9.82 -22.48 -34.43
C ALA A 144 -10.41 -21.76 -35.65
N LYS A 145 -11.59 -22.19 -36.08
CA LYS A 145 -12.33 -21.55 -37.19
C LYS A 145 -13.37 -20.55 -36.71
N THR A 146 -13.74 -20.62 -35.44
CA THR A 146 -14.75 -19.76 -34.82
C THR A 146 -14.33 -19.36 -33.43
N ILE A 147 -14.87 -18.25 -32.93
CA ILE A 147 -14.66 -17.81 -31.54
C ILE A 147 -15.15 -18.86 -30.52
N GLU A 148 -16.23 -19.60 -30.82
CA GLU A 148 -16.75 -20.65 -29.93
C GLU A 148 -15.80 -21.84 -29.83
N GLU A 149 -15.16 -22.21 -30.94
CA GLU A 149 -14.10 -23.23 -30.94
C GLU A 149 -12.85 -22.75 -30.18
N ALA A 150 -12.44 -21.49 -30.39
CA ALA A 150 -11.29 -20.88 -29.72
C ALA A 150 -11.40 -20.92 -28.18
N LYS A 151 -12.62 -20.68 -27.65
CA LYS A 151 -12.91 -20.77 -26.20
C LYS A 151 -12.77 -22.20 -25.63
N LEU A 152 -12.90 -23.22 -26.47
CA LEU A 152 -12.88 -24.63 -26.06
C LEU A 152 -11.50 -25.28 -26.17
N VAL A 153 -10.70 -24.92 -27.18
CA VAL A 153 -9.42 -25.57 -27.48
C VAL A 153 -8.24 -25.05 -26.64
N GLY A 154 -8.34 -23.84 -26.07
CA GLY A 154 -7.24 -23.21 -25.32
C GLY A 154 -6.11 -22.69 -26.22
N GLY A 155 -5.12 -22.00 -25.63
CA GLY A 155 -4.11 -21.25 -26.39
C GLY A 155 -3.06 -22.10 -27.10
N HIS A 156 -3.32 -22.49 -28.34
CA HIS A 156 -2.35 -23.10 -29.24
C HIS A 156 -1.99 -22.12 -30.36
N ASP A 157 -0.79 -21.56 -30.30
CA ASP A 157 -0.24 -20.67 -31.31
C ASP A 157 -0.01 -21.43 -32.63
N VAL A 158 -0.46 -20.84 -33.73
CA VAL A 158 -0.26 -21.35 -35.10
C VAL A 158 0.16 -20.20 -36.00
N GLU A 159 0.82 -20.52 -37.11
CA GLU A 159 1.30 -19.48 -38.04
C GLU A 159 0.16 -18.65 -38.62
N GLU A 160 -0.97 -19.30 -38.94
CA GLU A 160 -2.13 -18.65 -39.55
C GLU A 160 -3.46 -19.23 -39.04
N SER A 161 -4.46 -18.37 -38.87
CA SER A 161 -5.82 -18.75 -38.49
C SER A 161 -6.81 -17.63 -38.78
N PRO A 162 -8.12 -17.87 -38.98
CA PRO A 162 -9.10 -16.78 -38.97
C PRO A 162 -9.25 -16.10 -37.59
N ILE A 163 -8.81 -16.73 -36.51
CA ILE A 163 -9.01 -16.21 -35.14
C ILE A 163 -7.69 -15.74 -34.53
N LEU A 164 -7.70 -14.49 -34.06
CA LEU A 164 -6.66 -13.87 -33.24
C LEU A 164 -7.02 -14.01 -31.76
N ALA A 165 -6.03 -14.38 -30.94
CA ALA A 165 -6.10 -14.29 -29.49
C ALA A 165 -5.34 -13.04 -29.04
N GLU A 166 -6.08 -11.97 -28.85
CA GLU A 166 -5.63 -10.65 -28.43
C GLU A 166 -5.39 -10.62 -26.92
N ARG A 167 -4.22 -10.17 -26.49
CA ARG A 167 -3.83 -10.09 -25.08
C ARG A 167 -3.49 -8.66 -24.72
N TYR A 168 -4.23 -8.13 -23.75
CA TYR A 168 -4.03 -6.75 -23.32
C TYR A 168 -4.08 -6.55 -21.81
N CYS A 169 -3.50 -5.44 -21.38
CA CYS A 169 -3.50 -5.01 -19.99
C CYS A 169 -4.88 -4.55 -19.49
N ARG A 170 -5.24 -4.98 -18.28
CA ARG A 170 -6.51 -4.63 -17.64
C ARG A 170 -6.35 -3.42 -16.72
N ASN A 171 -7.16 -2.39 -16.93
CA ASN A 171 -7.14 -1.16 -16.11
C ASN A 171 -8.05 -1.21 -14.86
N ASP A 172 -8.85 -2.26 -14.67
CA ASP A 172 -9.79 -2.42 -13.55
C ASP A 172 -9.16 -3.23 -12.41
N ILE A 173 -8.27 -2.62 -11.62
CA ILE A 173 -7.64 -3.29 -10.48
C ILE A 173 -8.51 -3.23 -9.22
N ASN A 174 -9.28 -4.30 -8.98
CA ASN A 174 -9.36 -4.92 -7.65
C ASN A 174 -8.52 -6.20 -7.72
N TYR A 175 -7.47 -6.27 -6.92
CA TYR A 175 -6.47 -7.34 -6.85
C TYR A 175 -7.09 -8.75 -6.70
N ASP A 176 -6.75 -9.69 -7.60
CA ASP A 176 -7.01 -11.13 -7.44
C ASP A 176 -5.79 -11.80 -6.77
N PRO A 177 -5.90 -12.27 -5.52
CA PRO A 177 -4.82 -12.94 -4.80
C PRO A 177 -4.40 -14.29 -5.39
N ASN A 178 -5.09 -14.82 -6.41
CA ASN A 178 -4.80 -16.12 -7.02
C ASN A 178 -3.87 -16.04 -8.25
N GLY A 179 -3.38 -14.86 -8.62
CA GLY A 179 -2.38 -14.72 -9.70
C GLY A 179 -2.92 -14.81 -11.12
N ASN A 180 -4.23 -14.66 -11.33
CA ASN A 180 -4.78 -14.40 -12.66
C ASN A 180 -4.39 -12.96 -13.01
N GLY A 181 -3.31 -12.84 -13.78
CA GLY A 181 -2.50 -11.64 -13.96
C GLY A 181 -3.26 -10.40 -14.42
N ASN A 182 -2.55 -9.28 -14.46
CA ASN A 182 -3.08 -7.95 -14.79
C ASN A 182 -3.47 -7.80 -16.28
N HIS A 183 -3.76 -8.90 -16.96
CA HIS A 183 -4.04 -8.99 -18.38
C HIS A 183 -5.30 -9.78 -18.68
N LYS A 184 -5.82 -9.64 -19.90
CA LYS A 184 -6.99 -10.34 -20.41
C LYS A 184 -6.70 -10.85 -21.81
N THR A 185 -7.27 -12.00 -22.15
CA THR A 185 -7.30 -12.51 -23.53
C THR A 185 -8.71 -12.36 -24.12
N GLU A 186 -8.79 -11.87 -25.35
CA GLU A 186 -10.01 -11.74 -26.15
C GLU A 186 -9.81 -12.45 -27.49
N PHE A 187 -10.84 -13.14 -27.96
CA PHE A 187 -10.80 -13.81 -29.25
C PHE A 187 -11.51 -12.95 -30.28
N TYR A 188 -10.83 -12.69 -31.40
CA TYR A 188 -11.30 -11.84 -32.47
C TYR A 188 -11.23 -12.57 -33.81
N GLU A 189 -12.27 -12.44 -34.63
CA GLU A 189 -12.30 -12.97 -35.98
C GLU A 189 -11.74 -11.92 -36.94
N CYS A 190 -10.60 -12.20 -37.55
CA CYS A 190 -9.93 -11.26 -38.44
C CYS A 190 -10.74 -11.06 -39.73
N PRO A 191 -10.83 -9.80 -40.24
CA PRO A 191 -11.45 -9.55 -41.56
C PRO A 191 -10.78 -10.29 -42.72
N GLY A 192 -9.49 -10.63 -42.58
CA GLY A 192 -8.75 -11.51 -43.47
C GLY A 192 -8.26 -12.75 -42.73
N ILE A 193 -6.97 -12.80 -42.41
CA ILE A 193 -6.38 -13.90 -41.63
C ILE A 193 -5.51 -13.34 -40.51
N CYS A 194 -5.52 -13.98 -39.35
CA CYS A 194 -4.47 -13.80 -38.37
C CYS A 194 -3.19 -14.44 -38.90
N ARG A 195 -2.08 -13.71 -38.90
CA ARG A 195 -0.76 -14.23 -39.19
C ARG A 195 0.24 -13.64 -38.19
N HIS A 196 1.06 -14.49 -37.56
CA HIS A 196 2.03 -14.07 -36.54
C HIS A 196 1.44 -13.15 -35.45
N GLY A 197 0.20 -13.39 -35.02
CA GLY A 197 -0.41 -12.62 -33.94
C GLY A 197 -0.99 -11.26 -34.32
N GLU A 198 -1.23 -10.97 -35.59
CA GLU A 198 -1.94 -9.78 -36.04
C GLU A 198 -2.92 -10.10 -37.18
N CYS A 199 -4.01 -9.34 -37.30
CA CYS A 199 -4.95 -9.46 -38.40
C CYS A 199 -4.42 -8.76 -39.65
N VAL A 200 -4.21 -9.54 -40.72
CA VAL A 200 -3.84 -9.01 -42.03
C VAL A 200 -5.02 -9.07 -43.01
N PRO A 201 -5.22 -8.05 -43.87
CA PRO A 201 -6.23 -8.09 -44.92
C PRO A 201 -5.97 -9.22 -45.93
N SER A 202 -7.03 -9.68 -46.59
CA SER A 202 -6.95 -10.69 -47.67
C SER A 202 -6.34 -10.14 -48.95
#